data_AF-D1CTR2-F1
#
_entry.id   AF-D1CTR2-F1
#
_cell.length_a   1.000
_cell.length_b   1.000
_cell.length_c   1.000
_cell.angle_alpha   90.00
_cell.angle_beta   90.00
_cell.angle_gamma   90.00
#
_symmetry.space_group_name_H-M   'P 1'
#
loop_
_entity.id
_entity.type
_entity.pdbx_description
1 polymer ?
#
loop_
_entity_poly.entity_id
_entity_poly.type
_entity_poly.pdbx_seq_one_letter_code
_entity_poly.pdbx_strand_id
1 'polypeptide(L)'
;SVVAIEPSYERPVKFAGTEFVRIGENKKKLAEFAEHERALWIATGRRRFETAVASSNVTADDVLVMLDPDPIYDLTAEPKPKNPQEIIRKMVDAGFLLDNLEGRFDITNLGAIMLARDVTAFPSIAGKTVRIVKYSGRDKSRSDFEQEGKKGYAVGFTGMMRFLMERLPKEEKYMRR
;
A
#
# COMPACT_ATOMS: atom_id res chain seq x y z
N SER A 1 -2.09 25.13 0.95
CA SER A 1 -2.00 23.66 0.82
C SER A 1 -0.73 23.17 1.48
N VAL A 2 -0.81 22.19 2.37
CA VAL A 2 0.35 21.54 2.98
C VAL A 2 0.74 20.34 2.11
N VAL A 3 2.02 20.22 1.75
CA VAL A 3 2.54 19.09 0.99
C VAL A 3 3.33 18.22 1.96
N ALA A 4 2.80 17.04 2.28
CA ALA A 4 3.49 16.00 3.04
C ALA A 4 4.10 15.00 2.04
N ILE A 5 5.38 14.67 2.22
CA ILE A 5 6.10 13.71 1.39
C ILE A 5 6.52 12.56 2.29
N GLU A 6 6.07 11.34 1.98
CA GLU A 6 6.49 10.15 2.70
C GLU A 6 7.96 9.81 2.43
N PRO A 7 8.69 9.25 3.42
CA PRO A 7 10.08 8.85 3.23
C PRO A 7 10.20 7.72 2.21
N SER A 8 11.31 7.72 1.46
CA SER A 8 11.68 6.60 0.59
C SER A 8 12.39 5.52 1.39
N TYR A 9 11.98 4.26 1.21
CA TYR A 9 12.48 3.13 2.01
C TYR A 9 13.61 2.34 1.34
N GLU A 10 13.74 2.40 0.00
CA GLU A 10 14.69 1.56 -0.72
C GLU A 10 15.94 2.31 -1.18
N ARG A 11 15.76 3.54 -1.68
CA ARG A 11 16.84 4.36 -2.23
C ARG A 11 16.59 5.86 -2.06
N PRO A 12 17.64 6.68 -2.01
CA PRO A 12 17.50 8.13 -1.98
C PRO A 12 16.78 8.66 -3.22
N VAL A 13 16.01 9.75 -3.06
CA VAL A 13 15.31 10.39 -4.19
C VAL A 13 16.30 11.18 -5.03
N LYS A 14 16.27 10.96 -6.34
CA LYS A 14 17.12 11.65 -7.33
C LYS A 14 16.35 12.77 -8.01
N PHE A 15 16.97 13.94 -8.13
CA PHE A 15 16.51 15.02 -8.99
C PHE A 15 17.58 15.28 -10.05
N ALA A 16 17.22 15.18 -11.34
CA ALA A 16 18.14 15.29 -12.47
C ALA A 16 19.40 14.39 -12.32
N GLY A 17 19.20 13.16 -11.84
CA GLY A 17 20.28 12.19 -11.62
C GLY A 17 21.11 12.39 -10.34
N THR A 18 20.93 13.50 -9.62
CA THR A 18 21.66 13.80 -8.38
C THR A 18 20.79 13.56 -7.16
N GLU A 19 21.33 12.91 -6.13
CA GLU A 19 20.66 12.65 -4.86
C GLU A 19 20.80 13.86 -3.94
N PHE A 20 19.70 14.25 -3.29
CA PHE A 20 19.69 15.38 -2.36
C PHE A 20 19.11 14.97 -1.02
N VAL A 21 19.64 15.54 0.05
CA VAL A 21 19.12 15.41 1.42
C VAL A 21 18.96 16.80 2.03
N ARG A 22 17.95 16.97 2.88
CA ARG A 22 17.76 18.21 3.63
C ARG A 22 18.53 18.11 4.94
N ILE A 23 19.42 19.08 5.17
CA ILE A 23 20.18 19.24 6.42
C ILE A 23 19.84 20.63 6.98
N GLY A 24 19.06 20.66 8.05
CA GLY A 24 18.42 21.88 8.55
C GLY A 24 17.47 22.47 7.51
N GLU A 25 17.66 23.73 7.15
CA GLU A 25 16.81 24.43 6.18
C GLU A 25 17.25 24.22 4.72
N ASN A 26 18.49 23.76 4.51
CA ASN A 26 19.12 23.71 3.18
C ASN A 26 19.07 22.32 2.54
N LYS A 27 18.89 22.29 1.22
CA LYS A 27 19.04 21.08 0.39
C LYS A 27 20.51 20.96 -0.01
N LYS A 28 21.14 19.83 0.33
CA LYS A 28 22.54 19.54 -0.02
C LYS A 28 22.64 18.24 -0.81
N LYS A 29 23.69 18.09 -1.61
CA LYS A 29 23.93 16.84 -2.34
C LYS A 29 24.24 15.75 -1.33
N LEU A 30 23.65 14.56 -1.50
CA LEU A 30 23.88 13.44 -0.59
C LEU A 30 25.36 13.04 -0.55
N ALA A 31 26.02 13.04 -1.72
CA ALA A 31 27.44 12.70 -1.87
C ALA A 31 28.40 13.62 -1.08
N GLU A 32 27.97 14.83 -0.69
CA GLU A 32 28.77 15.74 0.14
C GLU A 32 28.73 15.37 1.64
N PHE A 33 27.89 14.42 2.04
CA PHE A 33 27.65 14.01 3.42
C PHE A 33 27.73 12.50 3.58
N ALA A 34 28.93 11.93 3.41
CA ALA A 34 29.18 10.49 3.44
C ALA A 34 28.64 9.77 4.71
N GLU A 35 28.68 10.42 5.88
CA GLU A 35 28.11 9.85 7.12
C GLU A 35 26.57 9.82 7.11
N HIS A 36 25.92 10.83 6.51
CA HIS A 36 24.46 10.83 6.33
C HIS A 36 24.05 9.83 5.27
N GLU A 37 24.83 9.71 4.19
CA GLU A 37 24.63 8.70 3.15
C GLU A 37 24.75 7.28 3.73
N ARG A 38 25.78 7.01 4.54
CA ARG A 38 25.94 5.73 5.24
C ARG A 38 24.76 5.43 6.18
N ALA A 39 24.35 6.40 7.00
CA ALA A 39 23.21 6.24 7.89
C ALA A 39 21.90 5.98 7.11
N LEU A 40 21.71 6.68 5.99
CA LEU A 40 20.58 6.48 5.10
C LEU A 40 20.60 5.07 4.50
N TRP A 41 21.74 4.59 3.98
CA TRP A 41 21.89 3.23 3.46
C TRP A 41 21.65 2.15 4.51
N ILE A 42 22.05 2.36 5.76
CA ILE A 42 21.76 1.43 6.86
C ILE A 42 20.26 1.41 7.17
N ALA A 43 19.60 2.58 7.13
CA ALA A 43 18.17 2.71 7.39
C ALA A 43 17.31 2.14 6.24
N THR A 44 17.67 2.40 4.99
CA THR A 44 16.95 1.93 3.79
C THR A 44 17.29 0.48 3.42
N GLY A 45 18.49 0.02 3.75
CA GLY A 45 18.93 -1.35 3.45
C GLY A 45 18.31 -2.44 4.33
N ARG A 46 17.70 -2.08 5.47
CA ARG A 46 17.29 -3.06 6.51
C ARG A 46 15.79 -3.28 6.66
N ARG A 47 14.91 -2.42 6.15
CA ARG A 47 13.45 -2.57 6.34
C ARG A 47 12.70 -2.37 5.03
N ARG A 48 12.14 -3.45 4.50
CA ARG A 48 11.18 -3.41 3.39
C ARG A 48 9.85 -2.92 3.93
N PHE A 49 9.19 -2.03 3.18
CA PHE A 49 7.93 -1.44 3.58
C PHE A 49 6.91 -2.53 3.97
N GLU A 50 6.82 -3.58 3.17
CA GLU A 50 5.92 -4.72 3.30
C GLU A 50 6.06 -5.44 4.65
N THR A 51 7.30 -5.55 5.14
CA THR A 51 7.65 -6.29 6.37
C THR A 51 7.50 -5.47 7.64
N ALA A 52 7.32 -4.15 7.53
CA ALA A 52 7.11 -3.30 8.70
C ALA A 52 5.70 -3.52 9.28
N VAL A 53 5.57 -3.31 10.60
CA VAL A 53 4.32 -3.51 11.32
C VAL A 53 3.39 -2.30 11.12
N ALA A 54 2.17 -2.56 10.68
CA ALA A 54 1.08 -1.60 10.54
C ALA A 54 0.22 -1.49 11.81
N SER A 55 0.02 -2.60 12.52
CA SER A 55 -0.66 -2.66 13.80
C SER A 55 -0.06 -3.79 14.64
N SER A 56 0.23 -3.53 15.90
CA SER A 56 0.91 -4.50 16.78
C SER A 56 0.00 -5.06 17.85
N ASN A 57 0.32 -6.26 18.35
CA ASN A 57 -0.25 -6.85 19.55
C ASN A 57 -1.78 -7.11 19.50
N VAL A 58 -2.29 -7.46 18.32
CA VAL A 58 -3.71 -7.74 18.08
C VAL A 58 -4.06 -9.21 18.34
N THR A 59 -5.30 -9.49 18.77
CA THR A 59 -5.77 -10.88 18.92
C THR A 59 -6.15 -11.47 17.57
N ALA A 60 -6.31 -12.80 17.49
CA ALA A 60 -6.81 -13.46 16.28
C ALA A 60 -8.20 -12.95 15.87
N ASP A 61 -9.08 -12.66 16.84
CA ASP A 61 -10.41 -12.11 16.58
C ASP A 61 -10.32 -10.68 16.03
N ASP A 62 -9.43 -9.85 16.60
CA ASP A 62 -9.18 -8.48 16.09
C ASP A 62 -8.68 -8.51 14.65
N VAL A 63 -7.79 -9.45 14.31
CA VAL A 63 -7.28 -9.63 12.95
C VAL A 63 -8.43 -9.90 11.98
N LEU A 64 -9.36 -10.79 12.33
CA LEU A 64 -10.51 -11.15 11.48
C LEU A 64 -11.55 -10.02 11.38
N VAL A 65 -11.59 -9.14 12.37
CA VAL A 65 -12.39 -7.90 12.32
C VAL A 65 -11.74 -6.84 11.43
N MET A 66 -10.41 -6.68 11.49
CA MET A 66 -9.69 -5.64 10.75
C MET A 66 -9.41 -6.03 9.29
N LEU A 67 -9.17 -7.32 9.04
CA LEU A 67 -8.76 -7.86 7.74
C LEU A 67 -9.85 -8.78 7.15
N ASP A 68 -9.87 -8.85 5.82
CA ASP A 68 -10.72 -9.75 5.03
C ASP A 68 -9.83 -10.63 4.14
N PRO A 69 -9.53 -11.86 4.56
CA PRO A 69 -8.64 -12.75 3.80
C PRO A 69 -9.37 -13.44 2.64
N ASP A 70 -10.69 -13.56 2.65
CA ASP A 70 -11.44 -14.33 1.65
C ASP A 70 -11.16 -13.92 0.19
N PRO A 71 -11.13 -12.61 -0.15
CA PRO A 71 -10.92 -12.17 -1.52
C PRO A 71 -9.57 -12.59 -2.12
N ILE A 72 -8.52 -12.76 -1.31
CA ILE A 72 -7.21 -13.14 -1.85
C ILE A 72 -7.24 -14.56 -2.41
N TYR A 73 -7.96 -15.47 -1.76
CA TYR A 73 -8.10 -16.86 -2.22
C TYR A 73 -8.91 -16.95 -3.52
N ASP A 74 -9.94 -16.11 -3.66
CA ASP A 74 -10.71 -16.02 -4.90
C ASP A 74 -9.82 -15.49 -6.05
N LEU A 75 -8.93 -14.53 -5.77
CA LEU A 75 -8.03 -13.95 -6.77
C LEU A 75 -6.87 -14.88 -7.14
N THR A 76 -6.36 -15.69 -6.22
CA THR A 76 -5.28 -16.66 -6.47
C THR A 76 -5.78 -18.04 -6.89
N ALA A 77 -7.11 -18.23 -6.97
CA ALA A 77 -7.76 -19.52 -7.24
C ALA A 77 -7.35 -20.63 -6.25
N GLU A 78 -7.12 -20.25 -5.00
CA GLU A 78 -6.74 -21.15 -3.91
C GLU A 78 -7.95 -21.58 -3.07
N PRO A 79 -7.91 -22.77 -2.44
CA PRO A 79 -8.96 -23.19 -1.54
C PRO A 79 -8.99 -22.34 -0.26
N LYS A 80 -10.18 -21.82 0.05
CA LYS A 80 -10.44 -21.08 1.29
C LYS A 80 -10.28 -22.01 2.51
N PRO A 81 -9.44 -21.64 3.48
CA PRO A 81 -9.41 -22.33 4.77
C PRO A 81 -10.78 -22.23 5.47
N LYS A 82 -11.19 -23.30 6.15
CA LYS A 82 -12.53 -23.40 6.76
C LYS A 82 -12.57 -23.04 8.25
N ASN A 83 -11.42 -23.11 8.93
CA ASN A 83 -11.35 -22.83 10.35
C ASN A 83 -10.53 -21.54 10.62
N PRO A 84 -10.86 -20.78 11.68
CA PRO A 84 -10.13 -19.54 12.01
C PRO A 84 -8.63 -19.73 12.23
N GLN A 85 -8.22 -20.87 12.81
CA GLN A 85 -6.81 -21.14 13.10
C GLN A 85 -5.97 -21.34 11.83
N GLU A 86 -6.49 -22.04 10.82
CA GLU A 86 -5.87 -22.21 9.50
C GLU A 86 -5.84 -20.90 8.73
N ILE A 87 -6.87 -20.05 8.86
CA ILE A 87 -6.86 -18.70 8.28
C ILE A 87 -5.66 -17.93 8.82
N ILE A 88 -5.52 -17.85 10.14
CA ILE A 88 -4.41 -17.14 10.78
C ILE A 88 -3.07 -17.76 10.39
N ARG A 89 -2.93 -19.10 10.41
CA ARG A 89 -1.69 -19.77 9.99
C ARG A 89 -1.30 -19.40 8.56
N LYS A 90 -2.24 -19.50 7.61
CA LYS A 90 -1.98 -19.11 6.22
C LYS A 90 -1.61 -17.64 6.08
N MET A 91 -2.20 -16.75 6.88
CA MET A 91 -1.85 -15.33 6.89
C MET A 91 -0.44 -15.07 7.43
N VAL A 92 0.00 -15.84 8.43
CA VAL A 92 1.40 -15.82 8.90
C VAL A 92 2.35 -16.35 7.83
N ASP A 93 2.03 -17.50 7.21
CA ASP A 93 2.85 -18.11 6.15
C ASP A 93 3.02 -17.17 4.94
N ALA A 94 1.98 -16.40 4.61
CA ALA A 94 1.99 -15.41 3.53
C ALA A 94 2.66 -14.07 3.92
N GLY A 95 3.10 -13.90 5.16
CA GLY A 95 3.74 -12.67 5.66
C GLY A 95 2.78 -11.50 5.89
N PHE A 96 1.46 -11.75 5.95
CA PHE A 96 0.47 -10.73 6.30
C PHE A 96 0.43 -10.46 7.81
N LEU A 97 0.80 -11.46 8.61
CA LEU A 97 0.90 -11.40 10.06
C LEU A 97 2.28 -11.87 10.51
N LEU A 98 2.73 -11.37 11.64
CA LEU A 98 3.86 -11.91 12.40
C LEU A 98 3.31 -12.45 13.73
N ASP A 99 3.66 -13.68 14.08
CA ASP A 99 3.35 -14.24 15.40
C ASP A 99 4.32 -13.68 16.44
N ASN A 100 3.79 -13.09 17.51
CA ASN A 100 4.62 -12.54 18.58
C ASN A 100 5.06 -13.59 19.61
N LEU A 101 4.69 -14.86 19.41
CA LEU A 101 4.96 -16.02 20.27
C LEU A 101 4.31 -15.94 21.67
N GLU A 102 3.43 -14.96 21.89
CA GLU A 102 2.69 -14.73 23.14
C GLU A 102 1.17 -14.87 22.94
N GLY A 103 0.75 -15.48 21.83
CA GLY A 103 -0.67 -15.68 21.50
C GLY A 103 -1.34 -14.46 20.87
N ARG A 104 -0.56 -13.48 20.39
CA ARG A 104 -1.02 -12.31 19.65
C ARG A 104 -0.23 -12.15 18.35
N PHE A 105 -0.69 -11.23 17.51
CA PHE A 105 -0.14 -11.04 16.18
C PHE A 105 0.17 -9.57 15.91
N ASP A 106 1.16 -9.34 15.06
CA ASP A 106 1.41 -8.05 14.44
C ASP A 106 0.96 -8.10 12.98
N ILE A 107 0.12 -7.17 12.57
CA ILE A 107 -0.28 -6.99 11.18
C ILE A 107 0.83 -6.27 10.44
N THR A 108 1.34 -6.85 9.36
CA THR A 108 2.33 -6.21 8.51
C THR A 108 1.68 -5.17 7.59
N ASN A 109 2.49 -4.24 7.07
CA ASN A 109 2.04 -3.31 6.03
C ASN A 109 1.52 -4.06 4.80
N LEU A 110 2.11 -5.22 4.46
CA LEU A 110 1.61 -6.09 3.40
C LEU A 110 0.21 -6.63 3.72
N GLY A 111 -0.01 -7.13 4.94
CA GLY A 111 -1.32 -7.61 5.37
C GLY A 111 -2.37 -6.50 5.34
N ALA A 112 -2.03 -5.32 5.87
CA ALA A 112 -2.93 -4.18 5.88
C ALA A 112 -3.25 -3.66 4.47
N ILE A 113 -2.25 -3.45 3.60
CA ILE A 113 -2.49 -2.91 2.25
C ILE A 113 -3.28 -3.88 1.36
N MET A 114 -3.10 -5.19 1.55
CA MET A 114 -3.79 -6.20 0.74
C MET A 114 -5.18 -6.51 1.26
N LEU A 115 -5.31 -6.72 2.58
CA LEU A 115 -6.46 -7.39 3.20
C LEU A 115 -7.30 -6.47 4.09
N ALA A 116 -6.94 -5.21 4.33
CA ALA A 116 -7.72 -4.36 5.22
C ALA A 116 -9.18 -4.18 4.75
N ARG A 117 -10.12 -4.30 5.68
CA ARG A 117 -11.50 -3.87 5.45
C ARG A 117 -11.60 -2.36 5.32
N ASP A 118 -10.79 -1.64 6.10
CA ASP A 118 -10.60 -0.20 6.02
C ASP A 118 -9.10 0.15 6.17
N VAL A 119 -8.47 0.59 5.09
CA VAL A 119 -7.05 1.00 5.06
C VAL A 119 -6.79 2.27 5.87
N THR A 120 -7.82 3.09 6.12
CA THR A 120 -7.68 4.32 6.91
C THR A 120 -7.48 4.04 8.40
N ALA A 121 -7.82 2.83 8.85
CA ALA A 121 -7.52 2.35 10.20
C ALA A 121 -6.01 2.12 10.44
N PHE A 122 -5.20 2.10 9.39
CA PHE A 122 -3.76 1.85 9.45
C PHE A 122 -2.98 3.11 9.04
N PRO A 123 -2.40 3.87 9.98
CA PRO A 123 -1.72 5.13 9.68
C PRO A 123 -0.58 5.01 8.65
N SER A 124 0.13 3.88 8.63
CA SER A 124 1.22 3.61 7.67
C SER A 124 0.72 3.40 6.22
N ILE A 125 -0.56 3.06 6.05
CA ILE A 125 -1.20 2.69 4.78
C ILE A 125 -2.24 3.71 4.31
N ALA A 126 -2.73 4.58 5.19
CA ALA A 126 -3.81 5.52 4.89
C ALA A 126 -3.55 6.41 3.65
N GLY A 127 -2.29 6.71 3.31
CA GLY A 127 -1.90 7.45 2.10
C GLY A 127 -1.67 6.60 0.84
N LYS A 128 -1.86 5.28 0.91
CA LYS A 128 -1.55 4.30 -0.15
C LYS A 128 -2.82 3.67 -0.73
N THR A 129 -3.94 4.37 -0.63
CA THR A 129 -5.22 3.94 -1.19
C THR A 129 -5.20 3.94 -2.72
N VAL A 130 -6.00 3.06 -3.34
CA VAL A 130 -6.19 3.12 -4.79
C VAL A 130 -7.16 4.23 -5.13
N ARG A 131 -6.76 5.09 -6.08
CA ARG A 131 -7.57 6.21 -6.55
C ARG A 131 -7.82 6.10 -8.05
N ILE A 132 -9.08 6.15 -8.45
CA ILE A 132 -9.50 6.18 -9.85
C ILE A 132 -9.88 7.61 -10.20
N VAL A 133 -9.24 8.18 -11.22
CA VAL A 133 -9.53 9.51 -11.73
C VAL A 133 -9.83 9.41 -13.21
N LYS A 134 -11.00 9.89 -13.64
CA LYS A 134 -11.32 10.08 -15.06
C LYS A 134 -11.12 11.54 -15.41
N TYR A 135 -10.39 11.80 -16.48
CA TYR A 135 -10.18 13.15 -17.01
C TYR A 135 -11.13 13.42 -18.17
N SER A 136 -11.63 14.65 -18.24
CA SER A 136 -12.60 15.09 -19.25
C SER A 136 -11.97 15.40 -20.61
N GLY A 137 -10.65 15.65 -20.64
CA GLY A 137 -9.90 16.00 -21.84
C GLY A 137 -8.56 15.26 -21.94
N ARG A 138 -7.66 15.77 -22.78
CA ARG A 138 -6.31 15.21 -22.99
C ARG A 138 -5.31 15.63 -21.91
N ASP A 139 -5.69 16.56 -21.07
CA ASP A 139 -4.87 17.08 -19.97
C ASP A 139 -5.46 16.71 -18.62
N LYS A 140 -4.65 16.89 -17.57
CA LYS A 140 -5.04 16.64 -16.17
C LYS A 140 -5.72 17.87 -15.53
N SER A 141 -6.16 18.86 -16.32
CA SER A 141 -6.68 20.13 -15.78
C SER A 141 -8.07 20.00 -15.18
N ARG A 142 -8.90 19.08 -15.70
CA ARG A 142 -10.27 18.89 -15.26
C ARG A 142 -10.62 17.40 -15.16
N SER A 143 -10.80 16.94 -13.92
CA SER A 143 -11.35 15.63 -13.60
C SER A 143 -12.86 15.61 -13.85
N ASP A 144 -13.33 14.59 -14.55
CA ASP A 144 -14.74 14.24 -14.69
C ASP A 144 -15.25 13.60 -13.38
N PHE A 145 -14.45 12.68 -12.81
CA PHE A 145 -14.67 12.19 -11.46
C PHE A 145 -13.35 11.73 -10.81
N GLU A 146 -13.36 11.68 -9.48
CA GLU A 146 -12.32 11.10 -8.64
C GLU A 146 -12.98 10.22 -7.58
N GLN A 147 -12.55 8.96 -7.49
CA GLN A 147 -13.00 8.00 -6.48
C GLN A 147 -11.78 7.43 -5.76
N GLU A 148 -11.75 7.62 -4.45
CA GLU A 148 -10.76 7.01 -3.57
C GLU A 148 -11.32 5.74 -2.93
N GLY A 149 -10.56 4.65 -2.98
CA GLY A 149 -10.91 3.38 -2.35
C GLY A 149 -10.48 3.35 -0.89
N LYS A 150 -11.30 2.76 -0.01
CA LYS A 150 -10.97 2.59 1.42
C LYS A 150 -10.61 1.15 1.79
N LYS A 151 -10.72 0.22 0.86
CA LYS A 151 -10.45 -1.21 1.09
C LYS A 151 -9.01 -1.54 0.70
N GLY A 152 -8.45 -2.56 1.33
CA GLY A 152 -7.21 -3.20 0.90
C GLY A 152 -7.33 -3.67 -0.55
N TYR A 153 -6.21 -3.81 -1.23
CA TYR A 153 -6.17 -4.00 -2.68
C TYR A 153 -6.90 -5.26 -3.12
N ALA A 154 -6.70 -6.40 -2.44
CA ALA A 154 -7.41 -7.63 -2.75
C ALA A 154 -8.91 -7.51 -2.45
N VAL A 155 -9.24 -6.93 -1.30
CA VAL A 155 -10.64 -6.75 -0.85
C VAL A 155 -11.43 -5.82 -1.75
N GLY A 156 -10.78 -4.77 -2.25
CA GLY A 156 -11.37 -3.78 -3.14
C GLY A 156 -11.36 -4.15 -4.62
N PHE A 157 -10.52 -5.10 -5.03
CA PHE A 157 -10.19 -5.36 -6.44
C PHE A 157 -11.43 -5.57 -7.31
N THR A 158 -12.29 -6.52 -6.96
CA THR A 158 -13.47 -6.88 -7.76
C THR A 158 -14.46 -5.71 -7.88
N GLY A 159 -14.67 -4.95 -6.80
CA GLY A 159 -15.53 -3.77 -6.82
C GLY A 159 -14.96 -2.66 -7.70
N MET A 160 -13.64 -2.45 -7.61
CA MET A 160 -12.90 -1.48 -8.41
C MET A 160 -12.93 -1.82 -9.90
N MET A 161 -12.71 -3.08 -10.26
CA MET A 161 -12.78 -3.54 -11.65
C MET A 161 -14.17 -3.39 -12.24
N ARG A 162 -15.22 -3.72 -11.47
CA ARG A 162 -16.61 -3.51 -11.88
C ARG A 162 -16.88 -2.02 -12.13
N PHE A 163 -16.51 -1.18 -11.17
CA PHE A 163 -16.67 0.28 -11.27
C PHE A 163 -15.99 0.84 -12.52
N LEU A 164 -14.77 0.36 -12.83
CA LEU A 164 -14.03 0.73 -14.04
C LEU A 164 -14.77 0.27 -15.31
N MET A 165 -15.12 -1.01 -15.39
CA MET A 165 -15.76 -1.60 -16.57
C MET A 165 -17.11 -0.95 -16.91
N GLU A 166 -17.91 -0.57 -15.92
CA GLU A 166 -19.17 0.16 -16.13
C GLU A 166 -18.99 1.54 -16.77
N ARG A 167 -17.79 2.14 -16.61
CA ARG A 167 -17.49 3.51 -17.01
C ARG A 167 -16.59 3.60 -18.24
N LEU A 168 -16.11 2.45 -18.73
CA LEU A 168 -15.40 2.37 -19.99
C LEU A 168 -16.40 2.50 -21.15
N PRO A 169 -16.09 3.32 -22.18
CA PRO A 169 -16.90 3.38 -23.38
C PRO A 169 -17.00 2.00 -24.02
N LYS A 170 -18.20 1.54 -24.34
CA LYS A 170 -18.43 0.28 -25.07
C LYS A 170 -18.30 0.44 -26.59
N GLU A 171 -18.17 1.67 -27.07
CA GLU A 171 -18.04 1.99 -28.50
C GLU A 171 -16.57 2.24 -28.88
N GLU A 172 -16.15 1.58 -29.95
CA GLU A 172 -14.85 1.76 -30.57
C GLU A 172 -14.81 3.12 -31.30
N LYS A 173 -14.14 4.11 -30.72
CA LYS A 173 -13.94 5.41 -31.39
C LYS A 173 -12.77 5.32 -32.36
N TYR A 174 -13.07 5.21 -33.65
CA TYR A 174 -12.10 5.46 -34.71
C TYR A 174 -11.58 6.90 -34.61
N MET A 175 -10.39 7.09 -34.05
CA MET A 175 -9.68 8.36 -34.18
C MET A 175 -9.16 8.47 -35.62
N ARG A 176 -9.83 9.24 -36.47
CA ARG A 176 -9.25 9.68 -37.74
C ARG A 176 -8.03 10.55 -37.42
N ARG A 177 -6.87 10.14 -37.95
CA ARG A 177 -5.63 10.92 -37.96
C ARG A 177 -5.77 12.14 -38.85
#